data_AF-A0A8T5KBS4-F1
#
_entry.id   AF-A0A8T5KBS4-F1
#
_cell.length_a   1.000
_cell.length_b   1.000
_cell.length_c   1.000
_cell.angle_alpha   90.00
_cell.angle_beta   90.00
_cell.angle_gamma   90.00
#
_symmetry.space_group_name_H-M   'P 1'
#
loop_
_entity.id
_entity.type
_entity.pdbx_description
1 polymer ?
#
loop_
_entity_poly.entity_id
_entity_poly.type
_entity_poly.pdbx_seq_one_letter_code
_entity_poly.pdbx_strand_id
1 'polypeptide(L)'
;LGYPECCVRSYARDRINGVNVEARASRQLVETLKEKEVDTHVYFTGFFFPCSPHCENALSKGHDWADAFTGLDPRLTGLYESILQMNTELVLRQPELIQKYLSQFKKG
;
A
#
# COMPACT_ATOMS: atom_id res chain seq x y z
N LEU A 1 -2.62 5.00 -14.60
CA LEU A 1 -2.76 5.02 -13.13
C LEU A 1 -1.89 6.08 -12.45
N GLY A 2 -0.79 6.53 -13.08
CA GLY A 2 -0.03 7.67 -12.56
C GLY A 2 0.71 7.37 -11.26
N TYR A 3 1.21 6.14 -11.13
CA TYR A 3 1.99 5.71 -9.96
C TYR A 3 3.32 6.47 -9.89
N PRO A 4 3.80 6.79 -8.68
CA PRO A 4 5.12 7.40 -8.50
C PRO A 4 6.22 6.57 -9.15
N GLU A 5 7.07 7.22 -9.93
CA GLU A 5 8.14 6.55 -10.68
C GLU A 5 9.12 5.81 -9.75
N CYS A 6 9.38 6.35 -8.55
CA CYS A 6 10.20 5.70 -7.53
C CYS A 6 9.60 4.36 -7.06
N CYS A 7 8.29 4.28 -6.90
CA CYS A 7 7.59 3.06 -6.50
C CYS A 7 7.61 2.03 -7.62
N VAL A 8 7.41 2.46 -8.87
CA VAL A 8 7.50 1.58 -10.05
C VAL A 8 8.90 1.00 -10.19
N ARG A 9 9.94 1.85 -10.08
CA ARG A 9 11.34 1.40 -10.14
C ARG A 9 11.68 0.42 -9.01
N SER A 10 11.26 0.71 -7.79
CA SER A 10 11.47 -0.19 -6.65
C SER A 10 10.79 -1.53 -6.88
N TYR A 11 9.52 -1.53 -7.31
CA TYR A 11 8.76 -2.74 -7.59
C TYR A 11 9.45 -3.61 -8.66
N ALA A 12 9.86 -2.99 -9.77
CA ALA A 12 10.56 -3.69 -10.85
C ALA A 12 11.89 -4.30 -10.37
N ARG A 13 12.67 -3.52 -9.61
CA ARG A 13 13.94 -3.99 -9.02
C ARG A 13 13.72 -5.16 -8.07
N ASP A 14 12.73 -5.08 -7.20
CA ASP A 14 12.40 -6.15 -6.25
C ASP A 14 12.07 -7.45 -7.00
N ARG A 15 11.19 -7.37 -8.01
CA ARG A 15 10.80 -8.53 -8.82
C ARG A 15 11.98 -9.15 -9.56
N ILE A 16 12.84 -8.34 -10.18
CA ILE A 16 14.05 -8.81 -10.88
C ILE A 16 14.98 -9.56 -9.92
N ASN A 17 15.08 -9.10 -8.67
CA ASN A 17 15.94 -9.69 -7.66
C ASN A 17 15.27 -10.82 -6.85
N GLY A 18 14.07 -11.28 -7.24
CA GLY A 18 13.33 -12.33 -6.54
C GLY A 18 12.81 -11.93 -5.16
N VAL A 19 12.75 -10.63 -4.86
CA VAL A 19 12.18 -10.11 -3.61
C VAL A 19 10.66 -10.20 -3.69
N ASN A 20 10.05 -10.83 -2.69
CA ASN A 20 8.60 -10.81 -2.52
C ASN A 20 8.16 -9.41 -2.07
N VAL A 21 7.52 -8.67 -2.98
CA VAL A 21 7.16 -7.26 -2.79
C VAL A 21 6.13 -7.10 -1.68
N GLU A 22 5.19 -8.03 -1.60
CA GLU A 22 4.11 -8.07 -0.62
C GLU A 22 4.70 -8.24 0.80
N ALA A 23 5.65 -9.17 0.95
CA ALA A 23 6.38 -9.37 2.21
C ALA A 23 7.28 -8.19 2.57
N ARG A 24 7.96 -7.56 1.59
CA ARG A 24 8.73 -6.33 1.83
C ARG A 24 7.85 -5.23 2.39
N ALA A 25 6.75 -4.93 1.70
CA ALA A 25 5.85 -3.83 2.05
C ALA A 25 5.22 -4.05 3.43
N SER A 26 4.72 -5.26 3.70
CA SER A 26 4.19 -5.65 5.01
C SER A 26 5.23 -5.48 6.11
N ARG A 27 6.46 -5.99 5.92
CA ARG A 27 7.53 -5.84 6.91
C ARG A 27 7.89 -4.38 7.17
N GLN A 28 8.05 -3.56 6.13
CA GLN A 28 8.36 -2.13 6.30
C GLN A 28 7.26 -1.39 7.06
N LEU A 29 5.99 -1.72 6.78
CA LEU A 29 4.84 -1.16 7.49
C LEU A 29 4.85 -1.58 8.96
N VAL A 30 5.04 -2.87 9.26
CA VAL A 30 5.14 -3.39 10.63
C VAL A 30 6.25 -2.69 11.42
N GLU A 31 7.45 -2.57 10.86
CA GLU A 31 8.55 -1.90 11.55
C GLU A 31 8.25 -0.42 11.79
N THR A 32 7.62 0.27 10.83
CA THR A 32 7.26 1.67 11.01
C THR A 32 6.23 1.85 12.13
N LEU A 33 5.19 0.99 12.16
CA LEU A 33 4.12 1.06 13.16
C LEU A 33 4.59 0.78 14.60
N LYS A 34 5.77 0.15 14.79
CA LYS A 34 6.38 0.02 16.12
C LYS A 34 6.93 1.34 16.65
N GLU A 35 7.33 2.24 15.76
CA GLU A 35 7.98 3.50 16.10
C GLU A 35 6.99 4.67 16.10
N LYS A 36 6.07 4.69 15.13
CA LYS A 36 5.13 5.80 14.92
C LYS A 36 3.94 5.42 14.03
N GLU A 37 2.94 6.28 14.02
CA GLU A 37 1.81 6.17 13.09
C GLU A 37 2.24 6.36 11.63
N VAL A 38 1.50 5.74 10.72
CA VAL A 38 1.70 5.83 9.27
C VAL A 38 0.54 6.58 8.65
N ASP A 39 0.87 7.58 7.82
CA ASP A 39 -0.12 8.25 6.99
C ASP A 39 -0.60 7.31 5.86
N THR A 40 -1.85 6.86 5.98
CA THR A 40 -2.47 5.89 5.07
C THR A 40 -2.60 6.39 3.63
N HIS A 41 -2.46 7.70 3.37
CA HIS A 41 -2.44 8.25 2.01
C HIS A 41 -1.32 7.67 1.13
N VAL A 42 -0.25 7.13 1.74
CA VAL A 42 0.80 6.41 0.98
C VAL A 42 0.26 5.16 0.28
N TYR A 43 -0.89 4.62 0.71
CA TYR A 43 -1.58 3.45 0.17
C TYR A 43 -2.86 3.86 -0.61
N PHE A 44 -2.74 4.91 -1.44
CA PHE A 44 -3.85 5.57 -2.16
C PHE A 44 -4.67 4.70 -3.12
N THR A 45 -4.28 3.44 -3.36
CA THR A 45 -4.98 2.53 -4.28
C THR A 45 -4.71 1.08 -3.95
N GLY A 46 -5.65 0.19 -4.31
CA GLY A 46 -5.56 -1.24 -4.01
C GLY A 46 -4.40 -1.91 -4.73
N PHE A 47 -3.80 -2.92 -4.08
CA PHE A 47 -2.65 -3.68 -4.59
C PHE A 47 -1.42 -2.83 -4.97
N PHE A 48 -1.30 -1.65 -4.34
CA PHE A 48 -0.14 -0.79 -4.48
C PHE A 48 0.83 -0.99 -3.31
N PHE A 49 2.10 -1.21 -3.65
CA PHE A 49 3.17 -1.46 -2.69
C PHE A 49 4.22 -0.34 -2.79
N PRO A 50 4.09 0.75 -2.03
CA PRO A 50 5.02 1.88 -2.12
C PRO A 50 6.46 1.42 -1.82
N CYS A 51 7.46 2.16 -2.31
CA CYS A 51 8.87 1.85 -2.04
C CYS A 51 9.23 1.98 -0.54
N SER A 52 8.41 2.72 0.21
CA SER A 52 8.50 2.92 1.67
C SER A 52 7.14 3.38 2.20
N PRO A 53 6.77 3.08 3.46
CA PRO A 53 5.60 3.66 4.14
C PRO A 53 5.63 5.19 4.26
N HIS A 54 6.77 5.83 3.95
CA HIS A 54 6.97 7.28 3.97
C HIS A 54 7.28 7.85 2.59
N CYS A 55 6.90 7.15 1.51
CA CYS A 55 7.20 7.62 0.17
C CYS A 55 6.50 8.96 -0.11
N GLU A 56 7.25 10.05 -0.13
CA GLU A 56 6.73 11.41 -0.32
C GLU A 56 5.91 11.55 -1.62
N ASN A 57 6.37 10.95 -2.72
CA ASN A 57 5.64 11.00 -3.98
C ASN A 57 4.31 10.22 -3.92
N ALA A 58 4.24 9.15 -3.14
CA ALA A 58 3.00 8.40 -2.94
C ALA A 58 2.07 9.14 -1.98
N LEU A 59 2.61 9.74 -0.92
CA LEU A 59 1.86 10.60 0.00
C LEU A 59 1.25 11.79 -0.72
N SER A 60 2.06 12.54 -1.46
CA SER A 60 1.60 13.66 -2.30
C SER A 60 0.48 13.21 -3.22
N LYS A 61 0.63 12.07 -3.89
CA LYS A 61 -0.43 11.53 -4.76
C LYS A 61 -1.71 11.22 -3.98
N GLY A 62 -1.60 10.62 -2.81
CA GLY A 62 -2.75 10.28 -1.97
C GLY A 62 -3.48 11.51 -1.46
N HIS A 63 -2.75 12.54 -1.03
CA HIS A 63 -3.29 13.83 -0.61
C HIS A 63 -3.95 14.58 -1.76
N ASP A 64 -3.34 14.60 -2.95
CA ASP A 64 -3.95 15.20 -4.16
C ASP A 64 -5.33 14.60 -4.46
N TRP A 65 -5.49 13.28 -4.27
CA TRP A 65 -6.79 12.61 -4.42
C TRP A 65 -7.77 13.01 -3.32
N ALA A 66 -7.34 13.11 -2.06
CA ALA A 66 -8.20 13.57 -0.96
C ALA A 66 -8.73 14.99 -1.22
N ASP A 67 -7.86 15.90 -1.66
CA ASP A 67 -8.22 17.27 -1.99
C ASP A 67 -9.19 17.32 -3.18
N ALA A 68 -8.93 16.53 -4.22
CA ALA A 68 -9.82 16.44 -5.37
C ALA A 68 -11.22 15.90 -5.00
N PHE A 69 -11.30 14.88 -4.15
CA PHE A 69 -12.58 14.35 -3.68
C PHE A 69 -13.32 15.37 -2.79
N THR A 70 -12.61 16.05 -1.90
CA THR A 70 -13.17 17.11 -1.04
C THR A 70 -13.75 18.25 -1.87
N GLY A 71 -13.06 18.65 -2.95
CA GLY A 71 -13.53 19.68 -3.87
C GLY A 71 -14.77 19.29 -4.68
N LEU A 72 -15.04 17.99 -4.85
CA LEU A 72 -16.22 17.47 -5.55
C LEU A 72 -17.42 17.28 -4.61
N ASP A 73 -17.22 16.56 -3.51
CA ASP A 73 -18.24 16.33 -2.47
C ASP A 73 -17.55 15.82 -1.19
N PRO A 74 -17.71 16.49 -0.02
CA PRO A 74 -17.11 16.07 1.24
C PRO A 74 -17.41 14.63 1.67
N ARG A 75 -18.52 14.05 1.20
CA ARG A 75 -18.86 12.64 1.48
C ARG A 75 -17.91 11.66 0.77
N LEU A 76 -17.33 12.06 -0.36
CA LEU A 76 -16.33 11.26 -1.07
C LEU A 76 -15.02 11.18 -0.30
N THR A 77 -14.68 12.20 0.49
CA THR A 77 -13.49 12.19 1.35
C THR A 77 -13.55 11.06 2.37
N GLY A 78 -14.67 10.92 3.10
CA GLY A 78 -14.83 9.84 4.08
C GLY A 78 -14.82 8.44 3.44
N LEU A 79 -15.38 8.30 2.24
CA LEU A 79 -15.29 7.04 1.48
C LEU A 79 -13.85 6.74 1.06
N TYR A 80 -13.10 7.75 0.63
CA TYR A 80 -11.71 7.61 0.25
C TYR A 80 -10.83 7.24 1.44
N GLU A 81 -10.97 7.91 2.59
CA GLU A 81 -10.25 7.56 3.83
C GLU A 81 -10.50 6.10 4.26
N SER A 82 -11.74 5.63 4.14
CA SER A 82 -12.08 4.23 4.41
C SER A 82 -11.34 3.27 3.47
N ILE A 83 -11.20 3.65 2.19
CA ILE A 83 -10.43 2.89 1.20
C ILE A 83 -8.93 2.89 1.54
N LEU A 84 -8.37 4.02 1.98
CA LEU A 84 -6.97 4.11 2.41
C LEU A 84 -6.68 3.15 3.57
N GLN A 85 -7.56 3.11 4.57
CA GLN A 85 -7.45 2.19 5.70
C GLN A 85 -7.51 0.74 5.25
N MET A 86 -8.49 0.38 4.41
CA MET A 86 -8.60 -0.97 3.86
C MET A 86 -7.35 -1.38 3.06
N ASN A 87 -6.82 -0.49 2.22
CA ASN A 87 -5.60 -0.76 1.46
C ASN A 87 -4.39 -0.97 2.37
N THR A 88 -4.25 -0.16 3.42
CA THR A 88 -3.18 -0.28 4.41
C THR A 88 -3.26 -1.62 5.14
N GLU A 89 -4.46 -2.02 5.58
CA GLU A 89 -4.70 -3.30 6.25
C GLU A 89 -4.45 -4.49 5.31
N LEU A 90 -4.82 -4.37 4.03
CA LEU A 90 -4.51 -5.37 3.02
C LEU A 90 -2.99 -5.56 2.87
N VAL A 91 -2.22 -4.47 2.72
CA VAL A 91 -0.75 -4.56 2.64
C VAL A 91 -0.17 -5.22 3.89
N LEU A 92 -0.69 -4.89 5.07
CA LEU A 92 -0.25 -5.49 6.32
C LEU A 92 -0.43 -7.02 6.32
N ARG A 93 -1.61 -7.50 5.90
CA ARG A 93 -2.00 -8.93 5.97
C ARG A 93 -1.67 -9.75 4.72
N GLN A 94 -1.26 -9.12 3.63
CA GLN A 94 -1.13 -9.78 2.33
C GLN A 94 -0.22 -11.03 2.35
N PRO A 95 0.92 -11.05 3.05
CA PRO A 95 1.76 -12.24 3.12
C PRO A 95 1.05 -13.45 3.74
N GLU A 96 0.25 -13.22 4.79
CA GLU A 96 -0.51 -14.26 5.48
C GLU A 96 -1.63 -14.82 4.58
N LEU A 97 -2.33 -13.93 3.86
CA LEU A 97 -3.37 -14.33 2.90
C LEU A 97 -2.81 -15.19 1.78
N ILE A 98 -1.63 -14.85 1.24
CA ILE A 98 -0.93 -15.63 0.23
C ILE A 98 -0.52 -17.00 0.78
N GLN A 99 0.07 -17.04 1.99
CA GLN A 99 0.45 -18.31 2.61
C GLN A 99 -0.75 -19.22 2.87
N LYS A 100 -1.85 -18.66 3.39
CA LYS A 100 -3.11 -19.38 3.62
C LYS A 100 -3.64 -19.97 2.32
N TYR A 101 -3.67 -19.19 1.24
CA TYR A 101 -4.10 -19.67 -0.08
C TYR A 101 -3.20 -20.81 -0.59
N LEU A 102 -1.88 -20.64 -0.58
CA LEU A 102 -0.94 -21.67 -1.05
C LEU A 102 -0.99 -22.96 -0.22
N SER A 103 -1.25 -22.87 1.09
CA SER A 103 -1.38 -24.04 1.97
C SER A 103 -2.54 -24.98 1.59
N GLN A 104 -3.57 -24.46 0.90
CA GLN A 104 -4.71 -25.25 0.44
C GLN A 104 -4.31 -26.18 -0.72
N PHE A 105 -3.30 -25.80 -1.50
CA PHE A 105 -2.80 -26.57 -2.64
C PHE A 105 -1.65 -27.53 -2.29
N LYS A 106 -1.06 -27.43 -1.09
CA LYS A 106 0.00 -28.34 -0.61
C LYS A 106 -0.54 -29.61 0.07
N LYS A 107 -1.86 -29.76 0.19
CA LYS A 107 -2.51 -30.94 0.78
C LYS A 107 -2.96 -31.98 -0.28
N GLY A 108 -2.43 -31.91 -1.50
CA GLY A 108 -2.69 -32.86 -2.59
C GLY A 108 -1.52 -33.82 -2.81
#